data_AF-B3ETN8-F1
#
_entry.id   AF-B3ETN8-F1
#
_cell.length_a   1.000
_cell.length_b   1.000
_cell.length_c   1.000
_cell.angle_alpha   90.00
_cell.angle_beta   90.00
_cell.angle_gamma   90.00
#
_symmetry.space_group_name_H-M   'P 1'
#
loop_
_entity.id
_entity.type
_entity.pdbx_description
1 polymer ?
#
loop_
_entity_poly.entity_id
_entity_poly.type
_entity_poly.pdbx_seq_one_letter_code
_entity_poly.pdbx_strand_id
1 'polypeptide(L)' 'MCALSSIRNNVEMKEYYEKKVKQGKNKMSVINAIRNKILLKVFACVRDGKMHEYKQVA' A
#
# COMPACT_ATOMS: atom_id res chain seq x y z
N MET A 1 3.97 8.49 -9.78
CA MET A 1 4.61 7.97 -8.54
C MET A 1 3.54 7.61 -7.48
N CYS A 2 2.77 6.53 -7.68
CA CYS A 2 1.67 6.20 -6.75
C CYS A 2 2.15 5.60 -5.42
N ALA A 3 3.01 4.56 -5.46
CA ALA A 3 3.50 3.92 -4.23
C ALA A 3 4.24 4.89 -3.29
N LEU A 4 5.06 5.80 -3.83
CA LEU A 4 5.76 6.82 -3.03
C LEU A 4 4.78 7.83 -2.41
N SER A 5 3.75 8.24 -3.15
CA SER A 5 2.69 9.09 -2.61
C SER A 5 1.89 8.37 -1.52
N SER A 6 1.56 7.10 -1.72
CA SER A 6 0.85 6.28 -0.73
C SER A 6 1.66 6.11 0.55
N ILE A 7 2.97 5.92 0.49
CA ILE A 7 3.83 5.86 1.69
C ILE A 7 3.76 7.17 2.50
N ARG A 8 3.56 8.33 1.85
CA ARG A 8 3.50 9.63 2.53
C ARG A 8 2.12 9.92 3.10
N ASN A 9 1.07 9.59 2.35
CA ASN A 9 -0.30 10.05 2.62
C ASN A 9 -1.21 8.97 3.21
N ASN A 10 -0.80 7.69 3.19
CA ASN A 10 -1.60 6.58 3.69
C ASN A 10 -0.85 5.84 4.81
N VAL A 11 -1.43 5.88 6.01
CA VAL A 11 -0.84 5.31 7.24
C VAL A 11 -0.56 3.81 7.07
N GLU A 12 -1.50 3.04 6.53
CA GLU A 12 -1.35 1.59 6.33
C GLU A 12 -0.15 1.25 5.40
N MET A 13 0.03 2.04 4.33
CA MET A 13 1.15 1.85 3.40
C MET A 13 2.48 2.29 3.99
N LYS A 14 2.49 3.35 4.81
CA LYS A 14 3.67 3.80 5.56
C LYS A 14 4.13 2.75 6.56
N GLU A 15 3.23 2.24 7.39
CA GLU A 15 3.52 1.20 8.37
C GLU A 15 4.03 -0.07 7.72
N TYR A 16 3.42 -0.49 6.60
CA TYR A 16 3.91 -1.62 5.82
C TYR A 16 5.34 -1.41 5.32
N TYR A 17 5.63 -0.21 4.80
CA TYR A 17 6.98 0.14 4.34
C TYR A 17 8.00 0.05 5.48
N GLU A 18 7.73 0.75 6.59
CA GLU A 18 8.62 0.80 7.74
C GLU A 18 8.85 -0.59 8.35
N LYS A 19 7.78 -1.39 8.50
CA LYS A 19 7.89 -2.77 9.00
C LYS A 19 8.79 -3.62 8.12
N LYS A 20 8.64 -3.55 6.80
CA LYS A 20 9.45 -4.36 5.88
C LYS A 20 10.90 -3.88 5.80
N VAL A 21 11.14 -2.58 5.89
CA VAL A 21 12.50 -2.02 5.96
C VAL A 21 13.17 -2.41 7.28
N LYS A 22 12.47 -2.38 8.42
CA LYS A 22 12.97 -2.87 9.72
C LYS A 22 13.31 -4.37 9.71
N GLN A 23 12.64 -5.15 8.87
CA GLN A 23 12.97 -6.57 8.63
C GLN A 23 14.21 -6.78 7.74
N GLY A 24 14.94 -5.72 7.39
CA GLY A 24 16.14 -5.78 6.55
C GLY A 24 15.86 -5.91 5.05
N LYS A 25 14.60 -5.74 4.59
CA LYS A 25 14.29 -5.81 3.16
C LYS A 25 14.79 -4.57 2.42
N ASN A 26 15.29 -4.77 1.19
CA ASN A 26 15.70 -3.69 0.32
C ASN A 26 14.54 -2.72 0.03
N LYS A 27 14.78 -1.41 0.22
CA LYS A 27 13.77 -0.35 0.08
C LYS A 27 13.04 -0.41 -1.26
N MET A 28 13.74 -0.69 -2.37
CA MET A 28 13.12 -0.77 -3.70
C MET A 28 12.20 -1.99 -3.84
N SER A 29 12.60 -3.13 -3.27
CA SER A 29 11.74 -4.33 -3.21
C SER A 29 10.47 -4.07 -2.41
N VAL A 30 10.56 -3.33 -1.30
CA VAL A 30 9.38 -2.96 -0.51
C VAL A 30 8.46 -2.01 -1.29
N ILE A 31 9.00 -1.04 -2.02
CA ILE A 31 8.22 -0.16 -2.90
C ILE A 31 7.50 -0.98 -4.00
N ASN A 32 8.16 -1.99 -4.57
CA ASN A 32 7.54 -2.91 -5.53
C ASN A 32 6.38 -3.69 -4.89
N ALA A 33 6.56 -4.18 -3.66
CA ALA A 33 5.49 -4.86 -2.94
C ALA A 33 4.28 -3.93 -2.70
N ILE A 34 4.52 -2.65 -2.41
CA ILE A 34 3.44 -1.65 -2.23
C ILE A 34 2.69 -1.38 -3.53
N ARG A 35 3.37 -1.31 -4.68
CA ARG A 35 2.71 -1.21 -5.99
C ARG A 35 1.73 -2.37 -6.20
N ASN A 36 2.19 -3.60 -5.94
CA ASN A 36 1.33 -4.79 -6.04
C ASN A 36 0.19 -4.76 -5.03
N LYS A 37 0.41 -4.28 -3.81
CA LYS A 37 -0.64 -4.16 -2.80
C LYS A 37 -1.76 -3.20 -3.24
N ILE A 38 -1.40 -2.09 -3.89
CA ILE A 38 -2.38 -1.15 -4.46
C ILE A 38 -3.17 -1.81 -5.60
N LEU A 39 -2.48 -2.50 -6.53
CA LEU A 39 -3.15 -3.20 -7.63
C LEU A 39 -4.12 -4.27 -7.12
N LEU A 40 -3.73 -5.04 -6.12
CA LEU A 40 -4.60 -6.06 -5.51
C LEU A 40 -5.87 -5.46 -4.90
N LYS A 41 -5.76 -4.28 -4.26
CA LYS A 41 -6.93 -3.57 -3.72
C LYS A 41 -7.89 -3.15 -4.84
N VAL A 42 -7.37 -2.57 -5.93
CA VAL A 42 -8.20 -2.18 -7.07
C VAL A 42 -8.86 -3.41 -7.70
N PHE A 43 -8.08 -4.47 -7.91
CA PHE A 43 -8.59 -5.71 -8.49
C PHE A 43 -9.70 -6.34 -7.65
N ALA A 44 -9.57 -6.36 -6.32
CA ALA A 44 -10.62 -6.84 -5.42
C ALA A 44 -11.91 -5.99 -5.53
N CYS A 45 -11.79 -4.67 -5.62
CA CYS A 45 -12.94 -3.77 -5.78
C CYS A 45 -13.69 -4.02 -7.08
N VAL A 46 -12.94 -4.18 -8.19
CA VAL A 46 -13.52 -4.46 -9.52
C VAL A 46 -14.18 -5.85 -9.53
N ARG A 47 -13.50 -6.87 -9.02
CA ARG A 47 -14.02 -8.24 -8.96
C ARG A 47 -15.31 -8.33 -8.15
N ASP A 48 -15.36 -7.65 -7.00
CA ASP A 48 -16.47 -7.76 -6.06
C ASP A 48 -17.57 -6.70 -6.31
N GLY A 49 -17.39 -5.81 -7.30
CA GLY A 49 -18.33 -4.73 -7.63
C GLY A 49 -18.51 -3.72 -6.50
N LYS A 50 -17.50 -3.53 -5.64
CA LYS A 50 -17.58 -2.70 -4.42
C LYS A 50 -16.70 -1.47 -4.51
N MET A 51 -17.21 -0.36 -4.00
CA MET A 51 -16.44 0.88 -3.82
C MET A 51 -15.40 0.68 -2.71
N HIS A 52 -14.17 1.13 -2.94
CA HIS A 52 -13.13 1.08 -1.90
C HIS A 52 -13.45 2.09 -0.78
N GLU A 53 -13.64 1.60 0.44
CA GLU A 53 -13.83 2.45 1.61
C GLU A 53 -12.49 2.98 2.14
N TYR A 54 -12.38 4.30 2.25
CA TYR A 54 -11.22 4.91 2.87
C TYR A 54 -11.41 4.93 4.39
N LYS A 55 -10.70 4.07 5.11
CA LYS A 55 -10.63 4.15 6.58
C LYS A 55 -9.69 5.29 6.96
N GLN A 56 -10.26 6.46 7.26
CA GLN A 56 -9.57 7.52 7.98
C GLN A 56 -9.19 6.95 9.35
N VAL A 57 -7.88 6.86 9.63
CA VAL A 57 -7.42 6.61 11.00
C VAL A 57 -7.49 7.98 11.69
N ALA A 58 -8.39 8.09 12.67
CA ALA A 58 -8.63 9.29 13.47
C ALA A 58 -7.37 9.73 14.23
#